data_AF-A0A1C6RKT3-F1
#
_entry.id   AF-A0A1C6RKT3-F1
#
_cell.length_a   1.000
_cell.length_b   1.000
_cell.length_c   1.000
_cell.angle_alpha   90.00
_cell.angle_beta   90.00
_cell.angle_gamma   90.00
#
_symmetry.space_group_name_H-M   'P 1'
#
loop_
_entity.id
_entity.type
_entity.pdbx_description
1 polymer ?
#
loop_
_entity_poly.entity_id
_entity_poly.type
_entity_poly.pdbx_seq_one_letter_code
_entity_poly.pdbx_strand_id
1 'polypeptide(L)'
;MSGVEETLRAQMLAVVKEVQRVQASVAGLANTAATAKATAEAAQAATTRLAEELVALVRDSELGGQVDGGDVQRPVPGLSWLTVSDPDEADRLMRGFVDWLATVYCRWQSTPLPDCWAWHPPVVAELLALRDAWYSAVDRETGSAARQMDWVDRYRPGVARRIGKEMAGCSLSKHTPDRPEAYRPPRVHGAELVDALAAWWWQTGGRETAPGPSPAMLAESKARATEVE
;
A
#
# COMPACT_ATOMS: atom_id res chain seq x y z
N MET A 1 -74.81 10.79 12.30
CA MET A 1 -74.04 9.65 12.87
C MET A 1 -73.36 8.80 11.78
N SER A 2 -73.96 8.61 10.59
CA SER A 2 -73.42 7.75 9.52
C SER A 2 -72.03 8.14 8.93
N GLY A 3 -71.68 9.43 8.81
CA GLY A 3 -70.41 9.84 8.17
C GLY A 3 -69.15 9.60 9.03
N VAL A 4 -69.27 9.59 10.35
CA VAL A 4 -68.16 9.33 11.28
C VAL A 4 -67.81 7.83 11.28
N GLU A 5 -68.83 6.96 11.25
CA GLU A 5 -68.65 5.52 11.18
C GLU A 5 -67.99 5.07 9.87
N GLU A 6 -68.36 5.70 8.74
CA GLU A 6 -67.76 5.43 7.44
C GLU A 6 -66.28 5.84 7.39
N THR A 7 -65.95 7.00 7.97
CA THR A 7 -64.57 7.49 8.09
C THR A 7 -63.72 6.58 8.97
N LEU A 8 -64.24 6.16 10.14
CA LEU A 8 -63.56 5.23 11.03
C LEU A 8 -63.34 3.87 10.37
N ARG A 9 -64.32 3.37 9.60
CA ARG A 9 -64.21 2.12 8.84
C ARG A 9 -63.12 2.22 7.77
N ALA A 10 -63.04 3.33 7.03
CA ALA A 10 -62.00 3.56 6.04
C ALA A 10 -60.60 3.62 6.67
N GLN A 11 -60.46 4.33 7.80
CA GLN A 11 -59.21 4.40 8.56
C GLN A 11 -58.78 3.03 9.09
N MET A 12 -59.70 2.24 9.64
CA MET A 12 -59.41 0.89 10.14
C MET A 12 -58.96 -0.05 9.01
N LEU A 13 -59.60 0.02 7.84
CA LEU A 13 -59.16 -0.73 6.65
C LEU A 13 -57.77 -0.30 6.16
N ALA A 14 -57.43 0.97 6.25
CA ALA A 14 -56.10 1.47 5.92
C ALA A 14 -55.03 0.93 6.89
N VAL A 15 -55.31 0.94 8.19
CA VAL A 15 -54.42 0.36 9.22
C VAL A 15 -54.22 -1.14 8.99
N VAL A 16 -55.28 -1.90 8.68
CA VAL A 16 -55.17 -3.33 8.37
C VAL A 16 -54.24 -3.57 7.17
N LYS A 17 -54.38 -2.77 6.09
CA LYS A 17 -53.50 -2.87 4.92
C LYS A 17 -52.04 -2.53 5.27
N GLU A 18 -51.82 -1.56 6.15
CA GLU A 18 -50.48 -1.17 6.60
C GLU A 18 -49.83 -2.30 7.42
N VAL A 19 -50.58 -2.88 8.37
CA VAL A 19 -50.13 -4.01 9.19
C VAL A 19 -49.77 -5.21 8.29
N GLN A 20 -50.59 -5.52 7.30
CA GLN A 20 -50.30 -6.60 6.33
C GLN A 20 -49.02 -6.33 5.54
N ARG A 21 -48.79 -5.08 5.11
CA ARG A 21 -47.55 -4.70 4.39
C ARG A 21 -46.31 -4.81 5.27
N VAL A 22 -46.41 -4.36 6.52
CA VAL A 22 -45.31 -4.47 7.50
C VAL A 22 -45.02 -5.95 7.79
N GLN A 23 -46.06 -6.78 7.98
CA GLN A 23 -45.89 -8.23 8.17
C GLN A 23 -45.17 -8.89 7.00
N ALA A 24 -45.56 -8.57 5.76
CA ALA A 24 -44.88 -9.07 4.57
C ALA A 24 -43.41 -8.61 4.49
N SER A 25 -43.14 -7.35 4.85
CA SER A 25 -41.79 -6.79 4.86
C SER A 25 -40.89 -7.44 5.91
N VAL A 26 -41.42 -7.69 7.12
CA VAL A 26 -40.72 -8.40 8.20
C VAL A 26 -40.42 -9.85 7.79
N ALA A 27 -41.36 -10.54 7.15
CA ALA A 27 -41.12 -11.88 6.62
C ALA A 27 -40.01 -11.89 5.54
N GLY A 28 -40.00 -10.89 4.65
CA GLY A 28 -38.93 -10.72 3.65
C GLY A 28 -37.55 -10.48 4.27
N LEU A 29 -37.48 -9.64 5.31
CA LEU A 29 -36.24 -9.39 6.06
C LEU A 29 -35.77 -10.63 6.81
N ALA A 30 -36.68 -11.40 7.41
CA ALA A 30 -36.33 -12.65 8.09
C ALA A 30 -35.72 -13.67 7.12
N ASN A 31 -36.27 -13.81 5.92
CA ASN A 31 -35.73 -14.67 4.88
C ASN A 31 -34.34 -14.19 4.42
N THR A 32 -34.18 -12.87 4.21
CA THR A 32 -32.88 -12.28 3.81
C THR A 32 -31.82 -12.50 4.90
N ALA A 33 -32.18 -12.33 6.16
CA ALA A 33 -31.30 -12.56 7.30
C ALA A 33 -30.90 -14.05 7.41
N ALA A 34 -31.83 -14.98 7.15
CA ALA A 34 -31.53 -16.40 7.11
C ALA A 34 -30.53 -16.75 6.01
N THR A 35 -30.72 -16.22 4.79
CA THR A 35 -29.77 -16.41 3.67
C THR A 35 -28.40 -15.79 3.97
N ALA A 36 -28.37 -14.60 4.57
CA ALA A 36 -27.13 -13.93 4.94
C ALA A 36 -26.36 -14.74 6.00
N LYS A 37 -27.06 -15.28 7.01
CA LYS A 37 -26.48 -16.14 8.03
C LYS A 37 -25.89 -17.41 7.41
N ALA A 38 -26.63 -18.11 6.55
CA ALA A 38 -26.13 -19.31 5.88
C ALA A 38 -24.90 -19.02 5.00
N THR A 39 -24.87 -17.87 4.33
CA THR A 39 -23.73 -17.44 3.52
C THR A 39 -22.50 -17.14 4.39
N ALA A 40 -22.69 -16.48 5.53
CA ALA A 40 -21.62 -16.20 6.49
C ALA A 40 -21.05 -17.48 7.09
N GLU A 41 -21.90 -18.44 7.46
CA GLU A 41 -21.49 -19.75 7.98
C GLU A 41 -20.69 -20.54 6.93
N ALA A 42 -21.12 -20.53 5.66
CA ALA A 42 -20.38 -21.15 4.56
C ALA A 42 -19.01 -20.49 4.31
N ALA A 43 -18.95 -19.16 4.35
CA ALA A 43 -17.69 -18.41 4.20
C ALA A 43 -16.72 -18.67 5.35
N GLN A 44 -17.23 -18.74 6.59
CA GLN A 44 -16.44 -19.09 7.76
C GLN A 44 -15.89 -20.52 7.65
N ALA A 45 -16.71 -21.49 7.26
CA ALA A 45 -16.27 -22.88 7.04
C ALA A 45 -15.20 -23.00 5.95
N ALA A 46 -15.34 -22.25 4.84
CA ALA A 46 -14.33 -22.21 3.78
C ALA A 46 -13.01 -21.60 4.27
N THR A 47 -13.07 -20.55 5.09
CA THR A 47 -11.87 -19.91 5.66
C THR A 47 -11.14 -20.86 6.63
N THR A 48 -11.88 -21.57 7.48
CA THR A 48 -11.29 -22.57 8.38
C THR A 48 -10.63 -23.70 7.61
N ARG A 49 -11.28 -24.23 6.56
CA ARG A 49 -10.69 -25.27 5.71
C ARG A 49 -9.39 -24.81 5.05
N LEU A 50 -9.37 -23.60 4.49
CA LEU A 50 -8.16 -23.03 3.90
C LEU A 50 -7.03 -22.87 4.93
N ALA A 51 -7.35 -22.47 6.16
CA ALA A 51 -6.37 -22.37 7.23
C ALA A 51 -5.80 -23.76 7.61
N GLU A 52 -6.65 -24.79 7.68
CA GLU A 52 -6.23 -26.16 7.94
C GLU A 52 -5.35 -26.73 6.79
N GLU A 53 -5.74 -26.49 5.54
CA GLU A 53 -4.97 -26.88 4.35
C GLU A 53 -3.60 -26.18 4.32
N LEU A 54 -3.52 -24.89 4.66
CA LEU A 54 -2.26 -24.15 4.79
C LEU A 54 -1.36 -24.72 5.89
N VAL A 55 -1.92 -25.06 7.06
CA VAL A 55 -1.16 -25.66 8.16
C VAL A 55 -0.64 -27.05 7.78
N ALA A 56 -1.44 -27.85 7.07
CA ALA A 56 -1.02 -29.15 6.56
C ALA A 56 0.12 -29.01 5.54
N LEU A 57 -0.01 -28.08 4.59
CA LEU A 57 1.01 -27.82 3.58
C LEU A 57 2.34 -27.36 4.19
N VAL A 58 2.30 -26.48 5.20
CA VAL A 58 3.50 -26.04 5.92
C VAL A 58 4.14 -27.21 6.68
N ARG A 59 3.36 -28.06 7.33
CA ARG A 59 3.87 -29.22 8.07
C ARG A 59 4.49 -30.27 7.17
N ASP A 60 3.86 -30.56 6.03
CA ASP A 60 4.40 -31.48 5.02
C ASP A 60 5.69 -30.93 4.38
N SER A 61 5.78 -29.61 4.23
CA SER A 61 7.02 -28.93 3.79
C SER A 61 8.15 -29.00 4.82
N GLU A 62 7.88 -29.09 6.12
CA GLU A 62 8.90 -29.19 7.17
C GLU A 62 9.38 -30.64 7.44
N LEU A 63 8.57 -31.65 7.10
CA LEU A 63 8.91 -33.07 7.27
C LEU A 63 9.51 -33.72 6.01
N GLY A 64 9.39 -33.07 4.85
CA GLY A 64 9.91 -33.52 3.54
C GLY A 64 11.27 -32.90 3.18
N GLY A 65 12.29 -33.12 4.01
CA GLY A 65 13.66 -32.75 3.65
C GLY A 65 14.20 -33.61 2.51
N GLN A 66 14.11 -33.09 1.29
CA GLN A 66 14.96 -33.27 0.10
C GLN A 66 14.13 -33.39 -1.18
N VAL A 67 13.71 -32.24 -1.72
CA VAL A 67 13.31 -32.10 -3.11
C VAL A 67 14.01 -30.88 -3.70
N ASP A 68 14.64 -31.13 -4.85
CA ASP A 68 15.41 -30.23 -5.68
C ASP A 68 14.54 -29.06 -6.20
N GLY A 69 14.98 -27.82 -5.94
CA GLY A 69 14.79 -26.67 -6.84
C GLY A 69 13.38 -26.19 -7.26
N GLY A 70 12.35 -26.33 -6.43
CA GLY A 70 11.03 -25.72 -6.68
C GLY A 70 10.68 -24.71 -5.60
N ASP A 71 11.12 -23.46 -5.78
CA ASP A 71 10.88 -22.35 -4.86
C ASP A 71 9.36 -22.14 -4.71
N VAL A 72 8.81 -22.50 -3.54
CA VAL A 72 7.50 -21.97 -3.13
C VAL A 72 7.75 -20.49 -2.95
N GLN A 73 7.42 -19.70 -3.98
CA GLN A 73 7.66 -18.27 -4.03
C GLN A 73 7.01 -17.59 -2.82
N ARG A 74 7.76 -17.52 -1.73
CA ARG A 74 7.60 -16.52 -0.68
C ARG A 74 7.46 -15.20 -1.45
N PRO A 75 6.50 -14.32 -1.12
CA PRO A 75 6.48 -12.98 -1.71
C PRO A 75 7.90 -12.45 -1.56
N VAL A 76 8.62 -12.30 -2.68
CA VAL A 76 9.99 -11.77 -2.65
C VAL A 76 9.81 -10.44 -1.93
N PRO A 77 10.36 -10.26 -0.72
CA PRO A 77 10.25 -8.99 -0.05
C PRO A 77 10.75 -7.96 -1.05
N GLY A 78 9.87 -7.03 -1.46
CA GLY A 78 10.22 -6.04 -2.47
C GLY A 78 11.52 -5.41 -2.04
N LEU A 79 12.60 -5.74 -2.74
CA LEU A 79 13.93 -5.50 -2.24
C LEU A 79 14.15 -3.99 -2.38
N SER A 80 14.02 -3.29 -1.27
CA SER A 80 14.19 -1.85 -1.27
C SER A 80 15.66 -1.58 -1.51
N TRP A 81 15.99 -1.03 -2.68
CA TRP A 81 17.32 -0.56 -3.01
C TRP A 81 17.93 0.32 -1.89
N LEU A 82 17.08 1.05 -1.16
CA LEU A 82 17.47 1.91 -0.05
C LEU A 82 18.01 1.16 1.16
N THR A 83 17.81 -0.16 1.25
CA THR A 83 18.25 -1.00 2.37
C THR A 83 19.34 -2.00 1.98
N VAL A 84 19.79 -1.99 0.72
CA VAL A 84 20.88 -2.86 0.24
C VAL A 84 22.21 -2.33 0.78
N SER A 85 22.92 -3.19 1.51
CA SER A 85 24.21 -2.85 2.13
C SER A 85 25.39 -3.62 1.53
N ASP A 86 25.15 -4.74 0.83
CA ASP A 86 26.17 -5.48 0.09
C ASP A 86 26.45 -4.80 -1.28
N PRO A 87 27.68 -4.31 -1.53
CA PRO A 87 28.04 -3.70 -2.81
C PRO A 87 27.83 -4.60 -4.03
N ASP A 88 28.05 -5.91 -3.91
CA ASP A 88 27.93 -6.85 -5.04
C ASP A 88 26.45 -7.16 -5.36
N GLU A 89 25.61 -7.18 -4.33
CA GLU A 89 24.15 -7.20 -4.49
C GLU A 89 23.66 -5.91 -5.14
N ALA A 90 24.17 -4.76 -4.71
CA ALA A 90 23.82 -3.46 -5.27
C ALA A 90 24.17 -3.35 -6.77
N ASP A 91 25.38 -3.76 -7.18
CA ASP A 91 25.77 -3.73 -8.60
C ASP A 91 24.86 -4.63 -9.47
N ARG A 92 24.58 -5.85 -9.02
CA ARG A 92 23.69 -6.79 -9.73
C ARG A 92 22.28 -6.24 -9.89
N LEU A 93 21.73 -5.65 -8.83
CA LEU A 93 20.39 -5.05 -8.86
C LEU A 93 20.32 -3.89 -9.84
N MET A 94 21.32 -2.99 -9.85
CA MET A 94 21.32 -1.85 -10.77
C MET A 94 21.48 -2.26 -12.22
N ARG A 95 22.34 -3.24 -12.52
CA ARG A 95 22.49 -3.74 -13.89
C ARG A 95 21.20 -4.37 -14.41
N GLY A 96 20.62 -5.29 -13.64
CA GLY A 96 19.34 -5.90 -14.00
C GLY A 96 18.20 -4.88 -14.11
N PHE A 97 18.26 -3.81 -13.30
CA PHE A 97 17.30 -2.72 -13.38
C PHE A 97 17.45 -1.86 -14.64
N VAL A 98 18.68 -1.51 -15.04
CA VAL A 98 18.95 -0.80 -16.31
C VAL A 98 18.47 -1.62 -17.51
N ASP A 99 18.71 -2.93 -17.52
CA ASP A 99 18.24 -3.83 -18.57
C ASP A 99 16.71 -3.86 -18.65
N TRP A 100 16.02 -3.87 -17.50
CA TRP A 100 14.56 -3.79 -17.46
C TRP A 100 14.04 -2.44 -17.95
N LEU A 101 14.69 -1.32 -17.59
CA LEU A 101 14.30 0.00 -18.09
C LEU A 101 14.36 0.05 -19.62
N ALA A 102 15.45 -0.45 -20.22
CA ALA A 102 15.61 -0.51 -21.67
C ALA A 102 14.63 -1.48 -22.34
N THR A 103 14.37 -2.63 -21.73
CA THR A 103 13.56 -3.70 -22.33
C THR A 103 12.06 -3.49 -22.16
N VAL A 104 11.63 -2.86 -21.07
CA VAL A 104 10.22 -2.72 -20.71
C VAL A 104 9.82 -1.25 -20.64
N TYR A 105 10.38 -0.47 -19.71
CA TYR A 105 9.89 0.87 -19.39
C TYR A 105 9.98 1.86 -20.56
N CYS A 106 11.13 1.95 -21.20
CA CYS A 106 11.40 2.90 -22.28
C CYS A 106 10.72 2.55 -23.62
N ARG A 107 10.13 1.35 -23.73
CA ARG A 107 9.39 0.95 -24.95
C ARG A 107 8.00 1.57 -25.04
N TRP A 108 7.50 2.08 -23.93
CA TRP A 108 6.19 2.67 -23.84
C TRP A 108 6.24 4.16 -24.17
N GLN A 109 5.18 4.68 -24.79
CA GLN A 109 5.05 6.13 -24.98
C GLN A 109 4.72 6.82 -23.64
N SER A 110 5.09 8.09 -23.52
CA SER A 110 4.81 8.93 -22.33
C SER A 110 5.41 8.40 -21.03
N THR A 111 6.52 7.67 -21.09
CA THR A 111 7.35 7.25 -19.95
C THR A 111 8.69 8.02 -19.96
N PRO A 112 8.70 9.31 -19.60
CA PRO A 112 9.94 10.07 -19.57
C PRO A 112 10.89 9.47 -18.53
N LEU A 113 12.09 9.09 -18.97
CA LEU A 113 13.22 8.76 -18.12
C LEU A 113 14.23 9.91 -18.19
N PRO A 114 14.31 10.80 -17.18
CA PRO A 114 15.21 11.94 -17.21
C PRO A 114 16.68 11.51 -17.13
N ASP A 115 17.59 12.20 -17.82
CA ASP A 115 19.01 11.77 -17.93
C ASP A 115 19.74 11.63 -16.58
N CYS A 116 19.32 12.39 -15.58
CA CYS A 116 19.87 12.33 -14.22
C CYS A 116 19.09 11.41 -13.27
N TRP A 117 18.19 10.55 -13.75
CA TRP A 117 17.31 9.70 -12.92
C TRP A 117 18.06 8.92 -11.82
N ALA A 118 19.27 8.43 -12.12
CA ALA A 118 20.06 7.61 -11.20
C ALA A 118 20.57 8.38 -9.97
N TRP A 119 20.66 9.71 -10.05
CA TRP A 119 21.03 10.58 -8.92
C TRP A 119 19.86 10.91 -7.99
N HIS A 120 18.64 10.44 -8.31
CA HIS A 120 17.44 10.74 -7.55
C HIS A 120 16.86 9.47 -6.91
N PRO A 121 17.19 9.17 -5.64
CA PRO A 121 16.68 7.99 -4.94
C PRO A 121 15.15 7.83 -4.97
N PRO A 122 14.33 8.89 -4.87
CA PRO A 122 12.88 8.76 -5.03
C PRO A 122 12.46 8.26 -6.42
N VAL A 123 13.14 8.71 -7.49
CA VAL A 123 12.87 8.25 -8.86
C VAL A 123 13.26 6.78 -9.02
N VAL A 124 14.42 6.38 -8.49
CA VAL A 124 14.86 4.98 -8.50
C VAL A 124 13.86 4.09 -7.77
N ALA A 125 13.40 4.49 -6.58
CA ALA A 125 12.41 3.73 -5.80
C ALA A 125 11.08 3.56 -6.53
N GLU A 126 10.55 4.62 -7.16
CA GLU A 126 9.31 4.59 -7.94
C GLU A 126 9.39 3.64 -9.14
N LEU A 127 10.53 3.64 -9.85
CA LEU A 127 10.75 2.78 -11.01
C LEU A 127 10.96 1.30 -10.61
N LEU A 128 11.62 1.04 -9.47
CA LEU A 128 11.75 -0.32 -8.94
C LEU A 128 10.40 -0.90 -8.51
N ALA A 129 9.59 -0.11 -7.82
CA ALA A 129 8.22 -0.53 -7.48
C ALA A 129 7.39 -0.81 -8.74
N LEU A 130 7.54 0.00 -9.79
CA LEU A 130 6.89 -0.22 -11.07
C LEU A 130 7.35 -1.51 -11.76
N ARG A 131 8.65 -1.82 -11.67
CA ARG A 131 9.24 -3.07 -12.17
C ARG A 131 8.67 -4.28 -11.45
N ASP A 132 8.62 -4.22 -10.13
CA ASP A 132 8.11 -5.35 -9.33
C ASP A 132 6.62 -5.57 -9.60
N ALA A 133 5.84 -4.48 -9.78
CA ALA A 133 4.46 -4.56 -10.24
C ALA A 133 4.32 -5.16 -11.65
N TRP A 134 5.26 -4.87 -12.57
CA TRP A 134 5.28 -5.50 -13.89
C TRP A 134 5.51 -7.00 -13.79
N TYR A 135 6.53 -7.43 -13.06
CA TYR A 135 6.83 -8.86 -12.88
C TYR A 135 5.67 -9.61 -12.22
N SER A 136 5.05 -9.02 -11.19
CA SER A 136 3.84 -9.60 -10.58
C SER A 136 2.65 -9.69 -11.55
N ALA A 137 2.52 -8.76 -12.50
CA ALA A 137 1.45 -8.77 -13.49
C ALA A 137 1.63 -9.82 -14.60
N VAL A 138 2.88 -10.09 -14.99
CA VAL A 138 3.22 -11.03 -16.07
C VAL A 138 3.70 -12.40 -15.55
N ASP A 139 3.70 -12.60 -14.24
CA ASP A 139 4.03 -13.88 -13.62
C ASP A 139 3.16 -15.00 -14.18
N ARG A 140 3.75 -16.17 -14.44
CA ARG A 140 3.06 -17.26 -15.15
C ARG A 140 1.99 -17.94 -14.31
N GLU A 141 2.17 -17.94 -12.99
CA GLU A 141 1.31 -18.69 -12.07
C GLU A 141 0.28 -17.77 -11.41
N THR A 142 0.71 -16.56 -11.06
CA THR A 142 -0.08 -15.60 -10.28
C THR A 142 -0.51 -14.38 -11.08
N GLY A 143 0.08 -14.13 -12.25
CA GLY A 143 -0.25 -12.99 -13.10
C GLY A 143 -1.68 -13.05 -13.66
N SER A 144 -2.18 -11.92 -14.13
CA SER A 144 -3.51 -11.86 -14.77
C SER A 144 -3.61 -10.72 -15.76
N ALA A 145 -4.49 -10.87 -16.76
CA ALA A 145 -4.76 -9.81 -17.74
C ALA A 145 -5.21 -8.51 -17.04
N ALA A 146 -6.01 -8.61 -15.97
CA ALA A 146 -6.41 -7.45 -15.18
C ALA A 146 -5.22 -6.71 -14.57
N ARG A 147 -4.24 -7.43 -14.00
CA ARG A 147 -3.02 -6.82 -13.44
C ARG A 147 -2.15 -6.18 -14.52
N GLN A 148 -2.06 -6.79 -15.70
CA GLN A 148 -1.35 -6.20 -16.83
C GLN A 148 -2.04 -4.91 -17.30
N MET A 149 -3.36 -4.91 -17.38
CA MET A 149 -4.13 -3.71 -17.73
C MET A 149 -4.00 -2.62 -16.66
N ASP A 150 -4.08 -2.95 -15.38
CA ASP A 150 -3.81 -2.00 -14.28
C ASP A 150 -2.40 -1.41 -14.38
N TRP A 151 -1.40 -2.21 -14.75
CA TRP A 151 -0.05 -1.72 -14.93
C TRP A 151 0.04 -0.69 -16.05
N VAL A 152 -0.54 -0.99 -17.21
CA VAL A 152 -0.50 -0.13 -18.41
C VAL A 152 -1.29 1.16 -18.21
N ASP A 153 -2.47 1.07 -17.59
CA ASP A 153 -3.44 2.18 -17.49
C ASP A 153 -3.26 3.02 -16.22
N ARG A 154 -2.83 2.42 -15.10
CA ARG A 154 -2.79 3.10 -13.79
C ARG A 154 -1.39 3.25 -13.23
N TYR A 155 -0.64 2.15 -13.11
CA TYR A 155 0.65 2.19 -12.38
C TYR A 155 1.73 2.94 -13.16
N ARG A 156 1.97 2.56 -14.42
CA ARG A 156 2.98 3.21 -15.27
C ARG A 156 2.68 4.70 -15.47
N PRO A 157 1.47 5.14 -15.87
CA PRO A 157 1.17 6.58 -15.99
C PRO A 157 1.23 7.31 -14.65
N GLY A 158 0.86 6.64 -13.55
CA GLY A 158 0.99 7.16 -12.19
C GLY A 158 2.43 7.48 -11.81
N VAL A 159 3.33 6.53 -12.04
CA VAL A 159 4.78 6.66 -11.79
C VAL A 159 5.40 7.72 -12.67
N ALA A 160 5.13 7.69 -13.99
CA ALA A 160 5.62 8.70 -14.93
C ALA A 160 5.26 10.13 -14.51
N ARG A 161 4.02 10.34 -14.03
CA ARG A 161 3.59 11.65 -13.50
C ARG A 161 4.34 12.06 -12.24
N ARG A 162 4.62 11.14 -11.31
CA ARG A 162 5.37 11.44 -10.08
C ARG A 162 6.84 11.75 -10.38
N ILE A 163 7.48 10.99 -11.27
CA ILE A 163 8.83 11.27 -11.77
C ILE A 163 8.89 12.66 -12.40
N GLY A 164 7.92 13.01 -13.26
CA GLY A 164 7.88 14.35 -13.86
C GLY A 164 7.79 15.50 -12.84
N LYS A 165 7.09 15.28 -11.72
CA LYS A 165 7.03 16.26 -10.61
C LYS A 165 8.34 16.32 -9.82
N GLU A 166 8.89 15.16 -9.46
CA GLU A 166 10.14 15.05 -8.71
C GLU A 166 11.31 15.69 -9.46
N MET A 167 11.31 15.54 -10.78
CA MET A 167 12.39 16.02 -11.66
C MET A 167 12.15 17.43 -12.19
N ALA A 168 11.08 18.10 -11.75
CA ALA A 168 10.76 19.46 -12.17
C ALA A 168 11.91 20.41 -11.77
N GLY A 169 12.60 20.98 -12.77
CA GLY A 169 13.73 21.89 -12.54
C GLY A 169 15.07 21.20 -12.32
N CYS A 170 15.16 19.87 -12.47
CA CYS A 170 16.42 19.14 -12.51
C CYS A 170 16.93 18.96 -13.95
N SER A 171 18.25 18.97 -14.12
CA SER A 171 18.93 18.66 -15.38
C SER A 171 20.31 18.07 -15.08
N LEU A 172 20.86 17.27 -16.01
CA LEU A 172 22.17 16.64 -15.82
C LEU A 172 23.30 17.66 -15.54
N SER A 173 23.21 18.86 -16.13
CA SER A 173 24.16 19.95 -15.90
C SER A 173 24.20 20.47 -14.45
N LYS A 174 23.23 20.14 -13.61
CA LYS A 174 23.22 20.49 -12.18
C LYS A 174 24.01 19.53 -11.30
N HIS A 175 24.40 18.37 -11.85
CA HIS A 175 25.14 17.32 -11.15
C HIS A 175 26.65 17.39 -11.42
N THR A 176 27.17 18.57 -11.77
CA THR A 176 28.60 18.77 -11.95
C THR A 176 29.30 19.00 -10.61
N PRO A 177 30.56 18.54 -10.42
CA PRO A 177 31.26 18.66 -9.13
C PRO A 177 31.43 20.09 -8.60
N ASP A 178 31.39 21.10 -9.48
CA ASP A 178 31.54 22.53 -9.19
C ASP A 178 30.22 23.22 -8.82
N ARG A 179 29.09 22.51 -8.91
CA ARG A 179 27.76 22.97 -8.51
C ARG A 179 27.32 22.20 -7.26
N PRO A 180 27.44 22.80 -6.06
CA PRO A 180 27.05 22.15 -4.80
C PRO A 180 25.53 22.15 -4.58
N GLU A 181 24.72 22.14 -5.65
CA GLU A 181 23.31 21.70 -5.60
C GLU A 181 23.28 20.18 -5.35
N ALA A 182 24.03 19.75 -4.33
CA ALA A 182 24.25 18.38 -3.95
C ALA A 182 22.96 17.87 -3.33
N TYR A 183 22.62 16.63 -3.70
CA TYR A 183 21.64 15.84 -2.97
C TYR A 183 21.91 15.95 -1.46
N ARG A 184 20.96 16.54 -0.72
CA ARG A 184 20.98 16.50 0.74
C ARG A 184 20.27 15.22 1.17
N PRO A 185 20.96 14.26 1.80
CA PRO A 185 20.31 13.05 2.28
C PRO A 185 19.20 13.42 3.27
N PRO A 186 18.03 12.76 3.20
CA PRO A 186 16.97 13.01 4.15
C PRO A 186 17.49 12.70 5.56
N ARG A 187 17.31 13.66 6.47
CA ARG A 187 17.65 13.50 7.88
C ARG A 187 16.38 13.37 8.70
N VAL A 188 16.33 12.37 9.57
CA VAL A 188 15.28 12.28 10.60
C VAL A 188 15.64 13.25 11.72
N HIS A 189 14.93 14.36 11.80
CA HIS A 189 15.15 15.38 12.83
C HIS A 189 14.70 14.89 14.20
N GLY A 190 15.50 15.15 15.24
CA GLY A 190 15.19 14.72 16.60
C GLY A 190 15.34 13.22 16.81
N ALA A 191 15.99 12.50 15.89
CA ALA A 191 16.34 11.09 16.07
C ALA A 191 17.14 10.87 17.37
N GLU A 192 17.95 11.85 17.76
CA GLU A 192 18.70 11.86 19.01
C GLU A 192 17.83 11.86 20.28
N LEU A 193 16.54 12.23 20.19
CA LEU A 193 15.63 12.25 21.33
C LEU A 193 14.83 10.95 21.49
N VAL A 194 14.88 10.05 20.50
CA VAL A 194 14.00 8.87 20.43
C VAL A 194 14.18 7.99 21.66
N ASP A 195 15.41 7.73 22.10
CA ASP A 195 15.67 6.88 23.26
C ASP A 195 15.14 7.51 24.56
N ALA A 196 15.35 8.82 24.73
CA ALA A 196 14.86 9.54 25.91
C ALA A 196 13.33 9.62 25.94
N LEU A 197 12.70 9.85 24.79
CA LEU A 197 11.24 9.88 24.67
C LEU A 197 10.61 8.50 24.86
N ALA A 198 11.23 7.44 24.32
CA ALA A 198 10.78 6.07 24.51
C ALA A 198 10.85 5.68 25.99
N ALA A 199 11.95 6.01 26.67
CA ALA A 199 12.13 5.77 28.09
C ALA A 199 11.11 6.56 28.93
N TRP A 200 10.89 7.84 28.62
CA TRP A 200 9.89 8.68 29.29
C TRP A 200 8.47 8.13 29.11
N TRP A 201 8.11 7.72 27.89
CA TRP A 201 6.80 7.14 27.60
C TRP A 201 6.55 5.89 28.42
N TRP A 202 7.51 4.97 28.42
CA TRP A 202 7.43 3.72 29.17
C TRP A 202 7.30 3.95 30.68
N GLN A 203 8.05 4.89 31.24
CA GLN A 203 8.11 5.11 32.69
C GLN A 203 6.91 5.90 33.23
N THR A 204 6.49 6.94 32.52
CA THR A 204 5.49 7.90 33.01
C THR A 204 4.09 7.63 32.46
N GLY A 205 4.00 6.87 31.37
CA GLY A 205 2.77 6.73 30.59
C GLY A 205 2.31 8.06 29.97
N GLY A 206 3.23 8.99 29.72
CA GLY A 206 2.94 10.29 29.15
C GLY A 206 2.26 11.29 30.10
N ARG A 207 2.24 11.01 31.40
CA ARG A 207 1.54 11.83 32.41
C ARG A 207 2.39 12.95 33.02
N GLU A 208 3.69 12.93 32.76
CA GLU A 208 4.63 13.94 33.29
C GLU A 208 5.18 14.82 32.17
N THR A 209 6.02 15.80 32.52
CA THR A 209 6.63 16.67 31.50
C THR A 209 7.64 15.85 30.68
N ALA A 210 7.52 15.91 29.34
CA ALA A 210 8.44 15.22 28.44
C ALA A 210 9.84 15.87 28.42
N PRO A 211 10.90 15.10 28.12
CA PRO A 211 12.21 15.65 27.81
C PRO A 211 12.12 16.74 26.74
N GLY A 212 12.65 17.91 27.05
CA GLY A 212 12.67 19.05 26.13
C GLY A 212 13.68 18.85 24.98
N PRO A 213 13.49 19.55 23.85
CA PRO A 213 14.45 19.52 22.75
C PRO A 213 15.78 20.18 23.17
N SER A 214 16.88 19.73 22.58
CA SER A 214 18.17 20.38 22.78
C SER A 214 18.22 21.76 22.10
N PRO A 215 19.08 22.68 22.57
CA PRO A 215 19.31 23.96 21.88
C PRO A 215 19.72 23.78 20.42
N ALA A 216 20.47 22.72 20.09
CA ALA A 216 20.86 22.39 18.73
C ALA A 216 19.65 22.02 17.86
N MET A 217 18.70 21.23 18.37
CA MET A 217 17.46 20.89 17.66
C MET A 217 16.59 22.12 17.41
N LEU A 218 16.51 23.03 18.39
CA LEU A 218 15.77 24.29 18.23
C LEU A 218 16.42 25.18 17.17
N ALA A 219 17.75 25.27 17.15
CA ALA A 219 18.51 26.02 16.15
C ALA A 219 18.32 25.43 14.74
N GLU A 220 18.39 24.11 14.60
CA GLU A 220 18.16 23.42 13.33
C GLU A 220 16.72 23.61 12.81
N SER A 221 15.73 23.47 13.70
CA SER A 221 14.32 23.70 13.36
C SER A 221 14.10 25.12 12.83
N LYS A 222 14.72 26.12 13.47
CA LYS A 222 14.64 27.52 13.05
C LYS A 222 15.32 27.77 11.70
N ALA A 223 16.49 27.18 11.47
CA ALA A 223 17.21 27.32 10.20
C ALA A 223 16.42 26.79 9.00
N ARG A 224 15.61 25.73 9.19
CA ARG A 224 14.74 25.21 8.12
C ARG A 224 13.52 26.08 7.84
N ALA A 225 12.95 26.72 8.87
CA ALA A 225 11.79 27.59 8.67
C ALA A 225 12.10 28.73 7.66
N THR A 226 13.36 29.16 7.61
CA THR A 226 13.86 30.15 6.65
C THR A 226 14.25 29.60 5.28
N GLU A 227 14.32 28.27 5.08
CA GLU A 227 14.59 27.65 3.76
C GLU A 227 13.31 27.37 2.95
N VAL A 228 12.13 27.45 3.59
CA VAL A 228 10.82 27.13 2.99
C VAL A 228 10.03 28.39 2.59
N GLU A 229 10.48 29.59 2.98
CA GLU A 229 10.00 30.90 2.50
C GLU A 229 10.74 31.35 1.23
#